data_AF-A0A4U5LXL8-F1
#
_entry.id   AF-A0A4U5LXL8-F1
#
_cell.length_a   1.000
_cell.length_b   1.000
_cell.length_c   1.000
_cell.angle_alpha   90.00
_cell.angle_beta   90.00
_cell.angle_gamma   90.00
#
_symmetry.space_group_name_H-M   'P 1'
#
loop_
_entity.id
_entity.type
_entity.pdbx_description
1 polymer ?
#
loop_
_entity_poly.entity_id
_entity_poly.type
_entity_poly.pdbx_seq_one_letter_code
_entity_poly.pdbx_strand_id
1 'polypeptide(L)'
;MNDDDLFSDPKGPTPRKAEQGLPDRWLYCPPMGKIVAETFLPFKTPLCALYDYQIPEPKYRFHVDDVFNVKLEEASKGAKIGLWIDLTKTARYYAKKEVTRRNCKYLKMPLAGHGSSPTEEETEKFIDAVREFRDENPNDIVAIHCTHGFNRTGFLIAAYLVEEQNCSINHSVKQFADHRHGGIYKQDYINDLVERFDGDEIVGPERPSWDSASHSELAAAAFDNNENDSGQNSSPAAKEEPKFMDGLVSGITYVTDDTMRSILQQKIKEYCGYNRDGFPGSQPVSLECSPENNNMELLKEGYMVSWKADGMRYLVLINGEDEIFAFDRDNNVFQLPLTFPHRKENRHVADTLVDCEMILDKVKHPSGLEETVPRLLIYDIVTFEGQPVGKCDFTTRFECINTELIKPRLEALKAGRIRREDEPMSVRRKDFFEISVAYKLLDKKFTSGLGHEIDGLIFQPIKKPYTAGRCDFILKWKPPSHNSIDFKLQIRKVIKEGELPQHIGFLYVQHRNEPIAEMKATRSLLPYDNKIIECTFANGQWKFMRERTDKSLPNSFNTANAVWNTMKYPVHQDALLKFCYEIGQIKKRHADHEQNGHPDGKRARR
;
A
#
# COMPACT_ATOMS: atom_id res chain seq x y z
N MET A 1 -44.63 8.05 -3.06
CA MET A 1 -44.32 6.61 -3.13
C MET A 1 -43.33 6.32 -2.02
N ASN A 2 -43.54 5.26 -1.23
CA ASN A 2 -42.62 4.85 -0.16
C ASN A 2 -41.23 4.56 -0.75
N ASP A 3 -40.18 4.85 0.02
CA ASP A 3 -38.78 4.54 -0.35
C ASP A 3 -38.56 3.04 -0.62
N ASP A 4 -39.44 2.17 -0.11
CA ASP A 4 -39.46 0.72 -0.36
C ASP A 4 -39.56 0.33 -1.84
N ASP A 5 -40.10 1.19 -2.73
CA ASP A 5 -40.21 0.88 -4.17
C ASP A 5 -39.02 1.42 -5.02
N LEU A 6 -38.07 2.15 -4.42
CA LEU A 6 -36.88 2.66 -5.14
C LEU A 6 -35.90 1.52 -5.48
N PHE A 7 -35.81 0.51 -4.62
CA PHE A 7 -34.86 -0.60 -4.69
C PHE A 7 -35.50 -1.93 -5.09
N SER A 8 -36.71 -1.90 -5.65
CA SER A 8 -37.46 -3.11 -6.03
C SER A 8 -36.96 -3.79 -7.31
N ASP A 9 -36.08 -3.13 -8.09
CA ASP A 9 -35.46 -3.73 -9.28
C ASP A 9 -34.29 -4.65 -8.89
N PRO A 10 -34.39 -5.98 -9.09
CA PRO A 10 -33.32 -6.91 -8.76
C PRO A 10 -32.03 -6.68 -9.57
N LYS A 11 -32.12 -5.98 -10.72
CA LYS A 11 -30.93 -5.58 -11.51
C LYS A 11 -30.25 -4.34 -10.93
N GLY A 12 -30.96 -3.50 -10.17
CA GLY A 12 -30.46 -2.29 -9.52
C GLY A 12 -29.63 -2.51 -8.24
N PRO A 13 -29.40 -1.44 -7.45
CA PRO A 13 -28.70 -1.53 -6.17
C PRO A 13 -29.48 -2.38 -5.16
N THR A 14 -28.77 -3.25 -4.45
CA THR A 14 -29.27 -4.07 -3.34
C THR A 14 -28.24 -4.06 -2.21
N PRO A 15 -28.62 -4.32 -0.95
CA PRO A 15 -27.66 -4.38 0.15
C PRO A 15 -26.46 -5.29 -0.15
N ARG A 16 -26.71 -6.49 -0.70
CA ARG A 16 -25.65 -7.44 -1.10
C ARG A 16 -24.69 -6.90 -2.18
N LYS A 17 -25.19 -6.10 -3.14
CA LYS A 17 -24.32 -5.48 -4.16
C LYS A 17 -23.56 -4.25 -3.62
N ALA A 18 -24.12 -3.57 -2.62
CA ALA A 18 -23.46 -2.48 -1.93
C ALA A 18 -22.29 -2.98 -1.08
N GLU A 19 -22.41 -4.17 -0.47
CA GLU A 19 -21.34 -4.85 0.28
C GLU A 19 -20.05 -5.08 -0.52
N GLN A 20 -20.09 -5.08 -1.86
CA GLN A 20 -18.91 -5.15 -2.74
C GLN A 20 -18.01 -3.88 -2.69
N GLY A 21 -18.20 -3.00 -1.71
CA GLY A 21 -17.39 -1.81 -1.51
C GLY A 21 -17.71 -0.65 -2.47
N LEU A 22 -17.12 0.50 -2.19
CA LEU A 22 -17.13 1.67 -3.08
C LEU A 22 -16.42 1.34 -4.40
N PRO A 23 -16.75 2.01 -5.52
CA PRO A 23 -15.90 1.91 -6.70
C PRO A 23 -14.45 2.33 -6.38
N ASP A 24 -13.47 1.64 -6.95
CA ASP A 24 -12.06 1.95 -6.71
C ASP A 24 -11.75 3.42 -6.96
N ARG A 25 -10.97 4.04 -6.06
CA ARG A 25 -10.52 5.43 -6.20
C ARG A 25 -11.67 6.46 -6.31
N TRP A 26 -12.91 6.09 -5.94
CA TRP A 26 -14.08 6.95 -6.04
C TRP A 26 -14.21 7.98 -4.92
N LEU A 27 -13.78 7.62 -3.71
CA LEU A 27 -14.04 8.42 -2.50
C LEU A 27 -13.47 9.83 -2.62
N TYR A 28 -12.20 9.94 -3.02
CA TYR A 28 -11.50 11.23 -3.18
C TYR A 28 -11.57 11.80 -4.60
N CYS A 29 -12.26 11.11 -5.52
CA CYS A 29 -12.56 11.64 -6.84
C CYS A 29 -13.49 12.86 -6.70
N PRO A 30 -13.15 14.03 -7.29
CA PRO A 30 -13.99 15.22 -7.27
C PRO A 30 -15.39 14.91 -7.83
N PRO A 31 -16.49 15.40 -7.21
CA PRO A 31 -17.83 14.96 -7.54
C PRO A 31 -18.33 15.41 -8.91
N MET A 32 -18.16 16.69 -9.26
CA MET A 32 -18.75 17.29 -10.47
C MET A 32 -17.78 18.23 -11.19
N GLY A 33 -17.94 18.36 -12.51
CA GLY A 33 -17.39 19.45 -13.31
C GLY A 33 -18.41 20.57 -13.50
N LYS A 34 -18.07 21.50 -14.38
CA LYS A 34 -18.94 22.58 -14.89
C LYS A 34 -19.58 22.17 -16.21
N ILE A 35 -20.46 23.02 -16.74
CA ILE A 35 -21.17 22.73 -17.99
C ILE A 35 -20.18 22.89 -19.15
N VAL A 36 -20.00 21.84 -19.93
CA VAL A 36 -19.15 21.83 -21.13
C VAL A 36 -20.03 22.12 -22.34
N ALA A 37 -19.61 23.11 -23.14
CA ALA A 37 -20.27 23.50 -24.39
C ALA A 37 -21.79 23.73 -24.25
N GLU A 38 -22.20 24.35 -23.14
CA GLU A 38 -23.61 24.67 -22.79
C GLU A 38 -24.56 23.45 -22.75
N THR A 39 -24.01 22.23 -22.86
CA THR A 39 -24.79 21.01 -23.11
C THR A 39 -24.53 19.95 -22.05
N PHE A 40 -23.26 19.72 -21.67
CA PHE A 40 -22.89 18.54 -20.88
C PHE A 40 -22.52 18.90 -19.45
N LEU A 41 -23.05 18.16 -18.48
CA LEU A 41 -22.57 18.18 -17.10
C LEU A 41 -21.85 16.88 -16.79
N PRO A 42 -20.50 16.86 -16.73
CA PRO A 42 -19.72 15.69 -16.37
C PRO A 42 -19.57 15.57 -14.84
N PHE A 43 -19.77 14.36 -14.31
CA PHE A 43 -19.64 14.08 -12.87
C PHE A 43 -19.17 12.64 -12.63
N LYS A 44 -18.75 12.31 -11.40
CA LYS A 44 -18.47 10.92 -11.00
C LYS A 44 -19.79 10.18 -10.76
N THR A 45 -19.81 8.84 -10.80
CA THR A 45 -21.07 8.13 -10.50
C THR A 45 -21.57 8.46 -9.10
N PRO A 46 -22.83 8.85 -8.87
CA PRO A 46 -23.37 8.96 -7.51
C PRO A 46 -23.54 7.56 -6.93
N LEU A 47 -23.69 7.47 -5.60
CA LEU A 47 -24.01 6.26 -4.87
C LEU A 47 -25.34 6.45 -4.15
N CYS A 48 -26.20 5.43 -4.09
CA CYS A 48 -27.42 5.47 -3.29
C CYS A 48 -27.11 5.34 -1.79
N ALA A 49 -28.12 5.62 -0.95
CA ALA A 49 -28.00 5.61 0.52
C ALA A 49 -27.48 4.28 1.11
N LEU A 50 -27.54 3.18 0.35
CA LEU A 50 -26.96 1.90 0.76
C LEU A 50 -25.44 1.97 0.98
N TYR A 51 -24.73 2.94 0.40
CA TYR A 51 -23.28 3.09 0.58
C TYR A 51 -22.90 4.03 1.74
N ASP A 52 -23.86 4.72 2.37
CA ASP A 52 -23.60 5.76 3.38
C ASP A 52 -22.81 5.24 4.59
N TYR A 53 -23.07 3.99 4.99
CA TYR A 53 -22.37 3.37 6.11
C TYR A 53 -20.89 3.11 5.80
N GLN A 54 -20.52 3.00 4.52
CA GLN A 54 -19.14 2.86 4.05
C GLN A 54 -18.44 4.21 3.85
N ILE A 55 -19.17 5.33 3.97
CA ILE A 55 -18.66 6.70 3.81
C ILE A 55 -18.89 7.45 5.13
N PRO A 56 -17.95 7.31 6.10
CA PRO A 56 -18.13 7.81 7.46
C PRO A 56 -18.25 9.33 7.54
N GLU A 57 -17.59 10.06 6.62
CA GLU A 57 -17.62 11.51 6.56
C GLU A 57 -18.70 11.99 5.57
N PRO A 58 -19.79 12.64 6.04
CA PRO A 58 -20.90 13.05 5.18
C PRO A 58 -20.50 13.93 3.99
N LYS A 59 -19.42 14.71 4.12
CA LYS A 59 -18.90 15.58 3.06
C LYS A 59 -18.42 14.84 1.80
N TYR A 60 -18.15 13.53 1.89
CA TYR A 60 -17.73 12.72 0.74
C TYR A 60 -18.89 11.91 0.13
N ARG A 61 -20.08 11.96 0.74
CA ARG A 61 -21.29 11.37 0.16
C ARG A 61 -21.70 12.18 -1.06
N PHE A 62 -22.13 11.47 -2.09
CA PHE A 62 -22.52 12.06 -3.35
C PHE A 62 -23.63 11.22 -3.97
N HIS A 63 -24.85 11.74 -3.93
CA HIS A 63 -26.09 11.10 -4.33
C HIS A 63 -26.64 11.68 -5.63
N VAL A 64 -27.64 11.02 -6.21
CA VAL A 64 -28.35 11.51 -7.40
C VAL A 64 -28.91 12.92 -7.14
N ASP A 65 -29.40 13.16 -5.93
CA ASP A 65 -29.97 14.44 -5.52
C ASP A 65 -28.96 15.59 -5.59
N ASP A 66 -27.69 15.34 -5.28
CA ASP A 66 -26.64 16.36 -5.34
C ASP A 66 -26.40 16.85 -6.78
N VAL A 67 -26.59 15.96 -7.76
CA VAL A 67 -26.49 16.30 -9.19
C VAL A 67 -27.66 17.18 -9.62
N PHE A 68 -28.89 16.87 -9.19
CA PHE A 68 -30.07 17.68 -9.53
C PHE A 68 -30.14 19.01 -8.77
N ASN A 69 -29.49 19.10 -7.60
CA ASN A 69 -29.46 20.32 -6.79
C ASN A 69 -28.34 21.29 -7.19
N VAL A 70 -27.48 20.93 -8.14
CA VAL A 70 -26.40 21.80 -8.60
C VAL A 70 -26.96 23.05 -9.30
N LYS A 71 -26.31 24.19 -9.09
CA LYS A 71 -26.64 25.41 -9.84
C LYS A 71 -26.06 25.32 -11.24
N LEU A 72 -26.92 25.41 -12.25
CA LEU A 72 -26.55 25.40 -13.66
C LEU A 72 -26.19 26.83 -14.13
N GLU A 73 -25.12 27.39 -13.58
CA GLU A 73 -24.74 28.81 -13.76
C GLU A 73 -24.39 29.18 -15.21
N GLU A 74 -23.94 28.22 -16.01
CA GLU A 74 -23.53 28.36 -17.41
C GLU A 74 -24.62 27.84 -18.39
N ALA A 75 -25.83 27.50 -17.90
CA ALA A 75 -26.93 27.03 -18.73
C ALA A 75 -27.90 28.16 -19.12
N SER A 76 -28.67 27.90 -20.18
CA SER A 76 -29.82 28.72 -20.56
C SER A 76 -30.80 28.91 -19.39
N LYS A 77 -31.39 30.11 -19.29
CA LYS A 77 -32.31 30.44 -18.19
C LYS A 77 -33.51 29.50 -18.18
N GLY A 78 -33.65 28.72 -17.11
CA GLY A 78 -34.72 27.71 -16.96
C GLY A 78 -34.34 26.31 -17.44
N ALA A 79 -33.09 26.10 -17.88
CA ALA A 79 -32.55 24.79 -18.20
C ALA A 79 -32.64 23.84 -17.00
N LYS A 80 -32.92 22.58 -17.28
CA LYS A 80 -32.89 21.48 -16.31
C LYS A 80 -32.06 20.32 -16.85
N ILE A 81 -31.74 19.37 -15.99
CA ILE A 81 -31.13 18.10 -16.42
C ILE A 81 -32.23 17.24 -17.07
N GLY A 82 -32.21 17.17 -18.41
CA GLY A 82 -33.25 16.47 -19.19
C GLY A 82 -32.85 15.06 -19.62
N LEU A 83 -31.54 14.80 -19.77
CA LEU A 83 -31.00 13.48 -20.10
C LEU A 83 -29.87 13.10 -19.15
N TRP A 84 -29.88 11.85 -18.69
CA TRP A 84 -28.88 11.25 -17.82
C TRP A 84 -28.24 10.05 -18.52
N ILE A 85 -26.94 10.11 -18.78
CA ILE A 85 -26.16 9.08 -19.46
C ILE A 85 -25.22 8.41 -18.46
N ASP A 86 -25.46 7.13 -18.21
CA ASP A 86 -24.64 6.28 -17.34
C ASP A 86 -23.77 5.34 -18.17
N LEU A 87 -22.45 5.60 -18.15
CA LEU A 87 -21.46 4.83 -18.91
C LEU A 87 -20.90 3.61 -18.15
N THR A 88 -21.37 3.35 -16.93
CA THR A 88 -20.80 2.27 -16.10
C THR A 88 -21.32 0.90 -16.54
N LYS A 89 -20.46 -0.13 -16.48
CA LYS A 89 -20.83 -1.53 -16.80
C LYS A 89 -21.70 -2.21 -15.73
N THR A 90 -21.97 -1.55 -14.62
CA THR A 90 -22.71 -2.10 -13.47
C THR A 90 -23.92 -1.24 -13.15
N ALA A 91 -24.97 -1.84 -12.59
CA ALA A 91 -26.18 -1.14 -12.12
C ALA A 91 -26.24 -1.07 -10.57
N ARG A 92 -25.12 -1.33 -9.88
CA ARG A 92 -25.08 -1.42 -8.42
C ARG A 92 -25.03 -0.09 -7.67
N TYR A 93 -24.75 1.02 -8.34
CA TYR A 93 -24.42 2.28 -7.67
C TYR A 93 -25.61 3.07 -7.18
N TYR A 94 -26.63 3.27 -8.03
CA TYR A 94 -27.86 3.99 -7.70
C TYR A 94 -29.01 3.47 -8.57
N ALA A 95 -30.25 3.69 -8.14
CA ALA A 95 -31.41 3.17 -8.85
C ALA A 95 -31.83 4.10 -9.99
N LYS A 96 -32.12 3.54 -11.17
CA LYS A 96 -32.68 4.30 -12.32
C LYS A 96 -33.94 5.10 -11.93
N LYS A 97 -34.74 4.57 -11.00
CA LYS A 97 -35.93 5.25 -10.46
C LYS A 97 -35.62 6.58 -9.77
N GLU A 98 -34.44 6.73 -9.16
CA GLU A 98 -34.00 7.99 -8.52
C GLU A 98 -33.83 9.12 -9.55
N VAL A 99 -33.46 8.79 -10.79
CA VAL A 99 -33.33 9.74 -11.90
C VAL A 99 -34.67 9.95 -12.58
N THR A 100 -35.34 8.88 -13.00
CA THR A 100 -36.57 8.95 -13.81
C THR A 100 -37.74 9.60 -13.07
N ARG A 101 -37.83 9.47 -11.74
CA ARG A 101 -38.85 10.17 -10.92
C ARG A 101 -38.76 11.70 -10.98
N ARG A 102 -37.63 12.24 -11.48
CA ARG A 102 -37.37 13.67 -11.63
C ARG A 102 -37.68 14.17 -13.05
N ASN A 103 -38.43 13.39 -13.83
CA ASN A 103 -38.79 13.69 -15.21
C ASN A 103 -37.56 13.89 -16.11
N CYS A 104 -36.52 13.08 -15.86
CA CYS A 104 -35.27 13.04 -16.61
C CYS A 104 -35.17 11.70 -17.37
N LYS A 105 -34.87 11.76 -18.68
CA LYS A 105 -34.63 10.55 -19.49
C LYS A 105 -33.34 9.89 -19.00
N TYR A 106 -33.34 8.57 -18.85
CA TYR A 106 -32.16 7.81 -18.40
C TYR A 106 -31.71 6.83 -19.49
N LEU A 107 -30.46 6.97 -19.91
CA LEU A 107 -29.79 6.15 -20.90
C LEU A 107 -28.60 5.41 -20.27
N LYS A 108 -28.60 4.08 -20.35
CA LYS A 108 -27.50 3.22 -19.89
C LYS A 108 -26.69 2.77 -21.09
N MET A 109 -25.41 3.15 -21.15
CA MET A 109 -24.47 2.76 -22.21
C MET A 109 -23.26 2.08 -21.57
N PRO A 110 -23.33 0.77 -21.27
CA PRO A 110 -22.30 0.09 -20.50
C PRO A 110 -21.02 -0.06 -21.33
N LEU A 111 -20.01 0.78 -21.05
CA LEU A 111 -18.70 0.70 -21.70
C LEU A 111 -17.80 -0.32 -21.00
N ALA A 112 -16.90 -0.97 -21.75
CA ALA A 112 -15.87 -1.84 -21.20
C ALA A 112 -15.01 -1.12 -20.12
N GLY A 113 -14.52 -1.89 -19.14
CA GLY A 113 -13.58 -1.41 -18.12
C GLY A 113 -12.13 -1.63 -18.54
N HIS A 114 -11.17 -1.09 -17.76
CA HIS A 114 -9.73 -1.38 -17.89
C HIS A 114 -8.99 -0.88 -19.14
N GLY A 115 -9.12 0.41 -19.43
CA GLY A 115 -8.10 1.12 -20.25
C GLY A 115 -8.36 1.16 -21.75
N SER A 116 -9.46 0.59 -22.24
CA SER A 116 -9.92 0.83 -23.61
C SER A 116 -10.76 2.11 -23.72
N SER A 117 -10.52 2.86 -24.78
CA SER A 117 -11.36 3.96 -25.28
C SER A 117 -12.69 3.42 -25.83
N PRO A 118 -13.77 4.25 -25.87
CA PRO A 118 -15.00 3.92 -26.57
C PRO A 118 -14.75 3.60 -28.06
N THR A 119 -15.38 2.53 -28.55
CA THR A 119 -15.36 2.15 -29.98
C THR A 119 -16.06 3.21 -30.84
N GLU A 120 -15.86 3.16 -32.16
CA GLU A 120 -16.58 4.03 -33.11
C GLU A 120 -18.11 3.86 -32.97
N GLU A 121 -18.60 2.61 -32.95
CA GLU A 121 -20.02 2.30 -32.79
C GLU A 121 -20.60 2.84 -31.47
N GLU A 122 -19.86 2.75 -30.35
CA GLU A 122 -20.29 3.32 -29.06
C GLU A 122 -20.30 4.86 -29.08
N THR A 123 -19.38 5.45 -29.84
CA THR A 123 -19.26 6.90 -30.02
C THR A 123 -20.41 7.45 -30.86
N GLU A 124 -20.72 6.80 -32.00
CA GLU A 124 -21.87 7.13 -32.85
C GLU A 124 -23.18 7.03 -32.08
N LYS A 125 -23.40 5.93 -31.34
CA LYS A 125 -24.60 5.77 -30.49
C LYS A 125 -24.75 6.87 -29.46
N PHE A 126 -23.63 7.33 -28.88
CA PHE A 126 -23.65 8.44 -27.94
C PHE A 126 -24.05 9.74 -28.62
N ILE A 127 -23.45 10.03 -29.78
CA ILE A 127 -23.70 11.25 -30.55
C ILE A 127 -25.17 11.29 -31.00
N ASP A 128 -25.69 10.21 -31.57
CA ASP A 128 -27.07 10.12 -32.04
C ASP A 128 -28.07 10.32 -30.89
N ALA A 129 -27.82 9.70 -29.73
CA ALA A 129 -28.69 9.86 -28.56
C ALA A 129 -28.70 11.30 -28.00
N VAL A 130 -27.56 11.98 -28.04
CA VAL A 130 -27.47 13.39 -27.63
C VAL A 130 -28.12 14.29 -28.67
N ARG A 131 -27.93 14.02 -29.97
CA ARG A 131 -28.53 14.77 -31.07
C ARG A 131 -30.06 14.72 -30.99
N GLU A 132 -30.64 13.52 -30.91
CA GLU A 132 -32.09 13.32 -30.76
C GLU A 132 -32.64 14.05 -29.52
N PHE A 133 -31.91 13.99 -28.40
CA PHE A 133 -32.33 14.69 -27.19
C PHE A 133 -32.32 16.21 -27.34
N ARG A 134 -31.29 16.78 -27.99
CA ARG A 134 -31.16 18.22 -28.19
C ARG A 134 -32.17 18.76 -29.19
N ASP A 135 -32.54 17.99 -30.21
CA ASP A 135 -33.57 18.37 -31.17
C ASP A 135 -34.92 18.58 -30.47
N GLU A 136 -35.23 17.75 -29.48
CA GLU A 136 -36.44 17.86 -28.66
C GLU A 136 -36.31 18.87 -27.49
N ASN A 137 -35.11 19.02 -26.93
CA ASN A 137 -34.86 19.76 -25.68
C ASN A 137 -33.62 20.68 -25.81
N PRO A 138 -33.67 21.73 -26.64
CA PRO A 138 -32.48 22.49 -27.07
C PRO A 138 -31.76 23.25 -25.94
N ASN A 139 -32.46 23.52 -24.84
CA ASN A 139 -31.94 24.28 -23.69
C ASN A 139 -31.61 23.41 -22.47
N ASP A 140 -31.94 22.11 -22.49
CA ASP A 140 -31.75 21.23 -21.34
C ASP A 140 -30.37 20.56 -21.36
N ILE A 141 -29.90 20.21 -20.17
CA ILE A 141 -28.55 19.69 -19.93
C ILE A 141 -28.53 18.16 -19.99
N VAL A 142 -27.46 17.64 -20.59
CA VAL A 142 -27.08 16.22 -20.59
C VAL A 142 -26.12 15.95 -19.44
N ALA A 143 -26.61 15.32 -18.39
CA ALA A 143 -25.80 14.82 -17.29
C ALA A 143 -25.13 13.50 -17.70
N ILE A 144 -23.80 13.46 -17.74
CA ILE A 144 -23.04 12.27 -18.15
C ILE A 144 -21.99 11.86 -17.12
N HIS A 145 -21.90 10.56 -16.83
CA HIS A 145 -20.84 10.02 -15.98
C HIS A 145 -20.34 8.65 -16.43
N CYS A 146 -19.07 8.36 -16.12
CA CYS A 146 -18.55 7.01 -15.99
C CYS A 146 -18.32 6.70 -14.50
N THR A 147 -17.36 5.85 -14.13
CA THR A 147 -17.05 5.64 -12.70
C THR A 147 -16.56 6.94 -12.05
N HIS A 148 -15.57 7.60 -12.66
CA HIS A 148 -14.93 8.81 -12.10
C HIS A 148 -15.34 10.11 -12.82
N GLY A 149 -15.93 10.02 -14.00
CA GLY A 149 -16.37 11.19 -14.77
C GLY A 149 -15.25 11.97 -15.46
N PHE A 150 -14.16 11.29 -15.85
CA PHE A 150 -13.00 11.91 -16.51
C PHE A 150 -12.72 11.31 -17.89
N ASN A 151 -12.03 10.17 -17.98
CA ASN A 151 -11.53 9.67 -19.27
C ASN A 151 -12.62 9.29 -20.28
N ARG A 152 -13.48 8.30 -19.98
CA ARG A 152 -14.56 7.88 -20.90
C ARG A 152 -15.60 8.99 -21.14
N THR A 153 -15.92 9.74 -20.09
CA THR A 153 -16.84 10.88 -20.16
C THR A 153 -16.28 11.98 -21.06
N GLY A 154 -15.03 12.37 -20.84
CA GLY A 154 -14.34 13.38 -21.65
C GLY A 154 -14.13 12.93 -23.08
N PHE A 155 -13.85 11.64 -23.31
CA PHE A 155 -13.71 11.08 -24.66
C PHE A 155 -15.00 11.27 -25.48
N LEU A 156 -16.15 10.85 -24.95
CA LEU A 156 -17.42 10.96 -25.66
C LEU A 156 -17.84 12.43 -25.84
N ILE A 157 -17.62 13.28 -24.84
CA ILE A 157 -17.87 14.72 -24.97
C ILE A 157 -16.97 15.31 -26.07
N ALA A 158 -15.67 15.02 -26.07
CA ALA A 158 -14.74 15.54 -27.07
C ALA A 158 -15.11 15.08 -28.48
N ALA A 159 -15.45 13.79 -28.67
CA ALA A 159 -15.90 13.26 -29.95
C ALA A 159 -17.17 13.96 -30.46
N TYR A 160 -18.16 14.18 -29.59
CA TYR A 160 -19.36 14.93 -29.94
C TYR A 160 -19.07 16.37 -30.37
N LEU A 161 -18.14 17.06 -29.71
CA LEU A 161 -17.77 18.43 -30.08
C LEU A 161 -17.10 18.50 -31.46
N VAL A 162 -16.33 17.48 -31.82
CA VAL A 162 -15.73 17.38 -33.16
C VAL A 162 -16.83 17.15 -34.20
N GLU A 163 -17.66 16.12 -34.02
CA GLU A 163 -18.65 15.68 -35.02
C GLU A 163 -19.83 16.65 -35.17
N GLU A 164 -20.38 17.17 -34.07
CA GLU A 164 -21.60 17.98 -34.11
C GLU A 164 -21.34 19.50 -34.05
N GLN A 165 -20.21 19.92 -33.47
CA GLN A 165 -19.89 21.35 -33.30
C GLN A 165 -18.73 21.81 -34.18
N ASN A 166 -18.18 20.95 -35.04
CA ASN A 166 -17.04 21.24 -35.92
C ASN A 166 -15.84 21.84 -35.18
N CYS A 167 -15.63 21.44 -33.93
CA CYS A 167 -14.49 21.86 -33.14
C CYS A 167 -13.27 21.00 -33.49
N SER A 168 -12.06 21.57 -33.44
CA SER A 168 -10.85 20.74 -33.52
C SER A 168 -10.73 19.84 -32.29
N ILE A 169 -10.09 18.68 -32.43
CA ILE A 169 -9.95 17.76 -31.29
C ILE A 169 -9.13 18.39 -30.15
N ASN A 170 -8.09 19.18 -30.49
CA ASN A 170 -7.30 19.94 -29.51
C ASN A 170 -8.16 20.95 -28.73
N HIS A 171 -9.07 21.64 -29.41
CA HIS A 171 -10.01 22.54 -28.75
C HIS A 171 -10.97 21.76 -27.84
N SER A 172 -11.50 20.64 -28.33
CA SER A 172 -12.49 19.82 -27.62
C SER A 172 -11.92 19.21 -26.33
N VAL A 173 -10.71 18.64 -26.39
CA VAL A 173 -10.00 18.10 -25.21
C VAL A 173 -9.70 19.21 -24.19
N LYS A 174 -9.26 20.38 -24.67
CA LYS A 174 -9.00 21.54 -23.81
C LYS A 174 -10.28 22.07 -23.15
N GLN A 175 -11.36 22.21 -23.92
CA GLN A 175 -12.63 22.68 -23.42
C GLN A 175 -13.17 21.76 -22.31
N PHE A 176 -13.02 20.45 -22.47
CA PHE A 176 -13.35 19.51 -21.39
C PHE A 176 -12.46 19.72 -20.15
N ALA A 177 -11.14 19.88 -20.32
CA ALA A 177 -10.21 20.08 -19.21
C ALA A 177 -10.47 21.39 -18.43
N ASP A 178 -10.87 22.46 -19.12
CA ASP A 178 -11.19 23.76 -18.52
C ASP A 178 -12.43 23.70 -17.60
N HIS A 179 -13.40 22.83 -17.94
CA HIS A 179 -14.67 22.70 -17.22
C HIS A 179 -14.68 21.49 -16.25
N ARG A 180 -13.81 20.50 -16.46
CA ARG A 180 -13.59 19.36 -15.58
C ARG A 180 -12.10 19.28 -15.21
N HIS A 181 -11.73 20.01 -14.15
CA HIS A 181 -10.33 20.13 -13.72
C HIS A 181 -9.66 18.75 -13.54
N GLY A 182 -8.61 18.50 -14.34
CA GLY A 182 -7.93 17.22 -14.48
C GLY A 182 -8.12 16.58 -15.87
N GLY A 183 -9.16 16.98 -16.61
CA GLY A 183 -9.38 16.61 -18.01
C GLY A 183 -9.39 15.10 -18.27
N ILE A 184 -9.14 14.73 -19.53
CA ILE A 184 -8.76 13.36 -19.87
C ILE A 184 -7.29 13.24 -19.49
N TYR A 185 -6.96 12.41 -18.50
CA TYR A 185 -5.60 12.31 -17.94
C TYR A 185 -4.91 10.98 -18.29
N LYS A 186 -5.61 10.05 -18.95
CA LYS A 186 -5.01 8.84 -19.51
C LYS A 186 -4.63 9.11 -20.95
N GLN A 187 -3.32 9.07 -21.22
CA GLN A 187 -2.77 9.38 -22.53
C GLN A 187 -3.37 8.53 -23.65
N ASP A 188 -3.64 7.24 -23.40
CA ASP A 188 -4.21 6.33 -24.42
C ASP A 188 -5.55 6.83 -24.98
N TYR A 189 -6.39 7.47 -24.15
CA TYR A 189 -7.66 8.05 -24.60
C TYR A 189 -7.46 9.30 -25.46
N ILE A 190 -6.42 10.08 -25.16
CA ILE A 190 -6.07 11.28 -25.93
C ILE A 190 -5.46 10.87 -27.27
N ASN A 191 -4.59 9.86 -27.27
CA ASN A 191 -3.96 9.34 -28.48
C ASN A 191 -5.02 8.80 -29.44
N ASP A 192 -6.00 8.01 -28.96
CA ASP A 192 -7.10 7.53 -29.80
C ASP A 192 -7.91 8.70 -30.39
N LEU A 193 -8.27 9.70 -29.58
CA LEU A 193 -8.97 10.88 -30.09
C LEU A 193 -8.17 11.63 -31.16
N VAL A 194 -6.86 11.80 -30.96
CA VAL A 194 -5.97 12.48 -31.91
C VAL A 194 -5.83 11.67 -33.20
N GLU A 195 -5.72 10.34 -33.11
CA GLU A 195 -5.64 9.44 -34.26
C GLU A 195 -6.98 9.41 -35.04
N ARG A 196 -8.11 9.33 -34.33
CA ARG A 196 -9.45 9.21 -34.91
C ARG A 196 -9.91 10.48 -35.62
N PHE A 197 -9.53 11.65 -35.12
CA PHE A 197 -9.98 12.94 -35.61
C PHE A 197 -8.87 13.79 -36.26
N ASP A 198 -7.73 13.18 -36.59
CA ASP A 198 -6.58 13.81 -37.25
C ASP A 198 -6.11 15.11 -36.56
N GLY A 199 -5.77 15.00 -35.27
CA GLY A 199 -5.32 16.11 -34.43
C GLY A 199 -3.81 16.29 -34.34
N ASP A 200 -3.37 17.42 -33.78
CA ASP A 200 -1.98 17.58 -33.34
C ASP A 200 -1.72 16.75 -32.07
N GLU A 201 -0.46 16.40 -31.82
CA GLU A 201 -0.06 15.71 -30.60
C GLU A 201 -0.47 16.48 -29.33
N ILE A 202 -1.29 15.85 -28.49
CA ILE A 202 -1.75 16.42 -27.20
C ILE A 202 -1.12 15.61 -26.08
N VAL A 203 -0.33 16.28 -25.24
CA VAL A 203 0.17 15.69 -24.00
C VAL A 203 -0.90 15.83 -22.91
N GLY A 204 -1.32 14.70 -22.36
CA GLY A 204 -2.26 14.63 -21.26
C GLY A 204 -1.69 15.17 -19.95
N PRO A 205 -2.54 15.71 -19.07
CA PRO A 205 -2.13 16.12 -17.74
C PRO A 205 -1.66 14.92 -16.91
N GLU A 206 -0.83 15.18 -15.90
CA GLU A 206 -0.44 14.16 -14.93
C GLU A 206 -1.66 13.50 -14.29
N ARG A 207 -1.54 12.19 -14.01
CA ARG A 207 -2.63 11.45 -13.36
C ARG A 207 -3.00 12.11 -12.04
N PRO A 208 -4.29 12.42 -11.80
CA PRO A 208 -4.71 13.03 -10.56
C PRO A 208 -4.32 12.18 -9.36
N SER A 209 -3.94 12.82 -8.25
CA SER A 209 -3.48 12.17 -7.02
C SER A 209 -4.53 11.23 -6.38
N TRP A 210 -5.80 11.35 -6.75
CA TRP A 210 -6.86 10.44 -6.32
C TRP A 210 -6.96 9.17 -7.19
N ASP A 211 -6.34 9.13 -8.38
CA ASP A 211 -6.36 7.99 -9.31
C ASP A 211 -5.10 7.08 -9.21
N SER A 212 -4.12 7.42 -8.37
CA SER A 212 -2.92 6.57 -8.19
C SER A 212 -3.26 5.26 -7.47
N ALA A 213 -2.59 4.17 -7.85
CA ALA A 213 -2.82 2.79 -7.38
C ALA A 213 -2.66 2.59 -5.85
N SER A 214 -2.16 3.60 -5.15
CA SER A 214 -1.94 3.58 -3.70
C SER A 214 -3.18 3.85 -2.85
N HIS A 215 -4.34 4.16 -3.44
CA HIS A 215 -5.62 4.24 -2.71
C HIS A 215 -6.30 2.87 -2.51
N SER A 216 -5.74 1.79 -3.08
CA SER A 216 -6.24 0.41 -2.92
C SER A 216 -6.04 -0.15 -1.50
N GLU A 217 -5.15 0.43 -0.69
CA GLU A 217 -4.93 -0.03 0.69
C GLU A 217 -6.06 0.39 1.66
N LEU A 218 -6.95 1.30 1.25
CA LEU A 218 -8.00 1.87 2.11
C LEU A 218 -9.40 1.25 1.93
N ALA A 219 -9.65 0.50 0.85
CA ALA A 219 -10.96 -0.13 0.62
C ALA A 219 -11.04 -1.58 1.15
N ALA A 220 -9.92 -2.28 1.27
CA ALA A 220 -9.87 -3.70 1.69
C ALA A 220 -9.94 -3.94 3.22
N ALA A 221 -10.19 -2.90 4.03
CA ALA A 221 -10.39 -3.03 5.47
C ALA A 221 -11.86 -3.10 5.89
N ALA A 222 -12.80 -3.03 4.94
CA ALA A 222 -14.24 -3.12 5.22
C ALA A 222 -14.95 -4.00 4.18
N PHE A 223 -15.26 -5.22 4.62
CA PHE A 223 -16.15 -6.21 4.02
C PHE A 223 -15.61 -7.07 2.87
N ASP A 224 -15.88 -8.35 3.06
CA ASP A 224 -15.31 -9.54 2.46
C ASP A 224 -16.37 -10.17 1.55
N ASN A 225 -16.01 -10.48 0.30
CA ASN A 225 -16.29 -11.73 -0.41
C ASN A 225 -16.33 -11.59 -1.94
N ASN A 226 -15.64 -12.56 -2.54
CA ASN A 226 -15.52 -12.97 -3.94
C ASN A 226 -16.83 -12.95 -4.77
N GLU A 227 -16.70 -12.71 -6.09
CA GLU A 227 -16.79 -13.77 -7.10
C GLU A 227 -16.33 -13.32 -8.50
N ASN A 228 -15.78 -14.30 -9.22
CA ASN A 228 -15.14 -14.30 -10.52
C ASN A 228 -15.94 -13.65 -11.66
N ASP A 229 -15.24 -13.06 -12.64
CA ASP A 229 -15.43 -13.46 -14.04
C ASP A 229 -14.17 -13.21 -14.89
N SER A 230 -13.82 -14.25 -15.64
CA SER A 230 -12.70 -14.41 -16.56
C SER A 230 -12.98 -13.78 -17.93
N GLY A 231 -11.96 -13.18 -18.57
CA GLY A 231 -12.05 -12.79 -19.98
C GLY A 231 -10.76 -12.13 -20.49
N GLN A 232 -10.13 -12.77 -21.47
CA GLN A 232 -8.74 -12.63 -21.91
C GLN A 232 -8.41 -11.41 -22.82
N ASN A 233 -7.13 -11.03 -22.72
CA ASN A 233 -6.16 -10.60 -23.76
C ASN A 233 -6.41 -9.37 -24.65
N SER A 234 -5.58 -8.33 -24.44
CA SER A 234 -4.52 -7.94 -25.41
C SER A 234 -3.57 -6.90 -24.79
N SER A 235 -2.27 -7.12 -24.96
CA SER A 235 -1.13 -6.48 -24.25
C SER A 235 -0.90 -4.98 -24.56
N PRO A 236 -0.59 -4.12 -23.57
CA PRO A 236 -0.08 -2.77 -23.78
C PRO A 236 1.44 -2.66 -23.58
N ALA A 237 2.06 -1.66 -24.21
CA ALA A 237 3.48 -1.34 -24.16
C ALA A 237 4.01 -1.12 -22.72
N ALA A 238 5.27 -1.52 -22.52
CA ALA A 238 5.89 -1.87 -21.24
C ALA A 238 5.89 -0.77 -20.15
N LYS A 239 5.30 -1.09 -19.00
CA LYS A 239 5.73 -0.54 -17.70
C LYS A 239 7.13 -1.09 -17.42
N GLU A 240 8.06 -0.27 -16.92
CA GLU A 240 9.34 -0.80 -16.42
C GLU A 240 9.07 -1.86 -15.35
N GLU A 241 9.66 -3.05 -15.54
CA GLU A 241 9.48 -4.18 -14.65
C GLU A 241 10.11 -3.91 -13.27
N PRO A 242 9.43 -4.28 -12.17
CA PRO A 242 10.01 -4.20 -10.83
C PRO A 242 11.34 -4.95 -10.75
N LYS A 243 12.35 -4.36 -10.12
CA LYS A 243 13.68 -4.97 -9.96
C LYS A 243 13.88 -5.42 -8.52
N PHE A 244 14.39 -6.65 -8.35
CA PHE A 244 14.76 -7.14 -7.02
C PHE A 244 15.89 -6.31 -6.44
N MET A 245 15.72 -5.81 -5.21
CA MET A 245 16.68 -4.90 -4.57
C MET A 245 17.10 -3.72 -5.46
N ASP A 246 16.17 -3.11 -6.21
CA ASP A 246 16.45 -2.04 -7.18
C ASP A 246 17.49 -2.41 -8.27
N GLY A 247 17.70 -3.71 -8.50
CA GLY A 247 18.69 -4.24 -9.45
C GLY A 247 20.10 -4.41 -8.87
N LEU A 248 20.27 -4.22 -7.56
CA LEU A 248 21.57 -4.39 -6.88
C LEU A 248 22.03 -5.86 -6.78
N VAL A 249 21.11 -6.81 -6.98
CA VAL A 249 21.41 -8.25 -7.01
C VAL A 249 21.04 -8.79 -8.38
N SER A 250 22.03 -9.31 -9.11
CA SER A 250 21.86 -9.88 -10.44
C SER A 250 21.38 -11.34 -10.37
N GLY A 251 20.85 -11.84 -11.50
CA GLY A 251 20.42 -13.24 -11.63
C GLY A 251 19.06 -13.56 -10.99
N ILE A 252 18.26 -12.55 -10.69
CA ILE A 252 16.91 -12.70 -10.13
C ILE A 252 15.90 -12.23 -11.16
N THR A 253 14.85 -13.03 -11.35
CA THR A 253 13.86 -12.80 -12.40
C THR A 253 12.56 -12.32 -11.79
N TYR A 254 12.00 -11.22 -12.30
CA TYR A 254 10.63 -10.82 -11.95
C TYR A 254 9.63 -11.78 -12.62
N VAL A 255 8.64 -12.25 -11.87
CA VAL A 255 7.59 -13.12 -12.42
C VAL A 255 6.60 -12.24 -13.18
N THR A 256 6.72 -12.17 -14.50
CA THR A 256 5.87 -11.32 -15.36
C THR A 256 4.47 -11.89 -15.58
N ASP A 257 4.27 -13.19 -15.38
CA ASP A 257 2.97 -13.84 -15.51
C ASP A 257 2.02 -13.46 -14.36
N ASP A 258 0.99 -12.68 -14.67
CA ASP A 258 -0.01 -12.20 -13.71
C ASP A 258 -0.77 -13.33 -13.00
N THR A 259 -1.05 -14.43 -13.72
CA THR A 259 -1.77 -15.59 -13.18
C THR A 259 -0.91 -16.33 -12.17
N MET A 260 0.35 -16.57 -12.51
CA MET A 260 1.34 -17.17 -11.63
C MET A 260 1.55 -16.30 -10.39
N ARG A 261 1.71 -14.98 -10.55
CA ARG A 261 1.79 -14.07 -9.40
C ARG A 261 0.57 -14.17 -8.50
N SER A 262 -0.64 -14.19 -9.07
CA SER A 262 -1.88 -14.29 -8.30
C SER A 262 -1.97 -15.60 -7.52
N ILE A 263 -1.62 -16.73 -8.15
CA ILE A 263 -1.60 -18.05 -7.50
C ILE A 263 -0.58 -18.07 -6.35
N LEU A 264 0.63 -17.57 -6.60
CA LEU A 264 1.71 -17.54 -5.61
C LEU A 264 1.37 -16.61 -4.44
N GLN A 265 0.79 -15.43 -4.71
CA GLN A 265 0.31 -14.48 -3.70
C GLN A 265 -0.81 -15.10 -2.86
N GLN A 266 -1.75 -15.80 -3.49
CA GLN A 266 -2.82 -16.50 -2.78
C GLN A 266 -2.25 -17.61 -1.88
N LYS A 267 -1.27 -18.36 -2.35
CA LYS A 267 -0.61 -19.42 -1.58
C LYS A 267 0.08 -18.89 -0.32
N ILE A 268 0.80 -17.76 -0.40
CA ILE A 268 1.42 -17.16 0.80
C ILE A 268 0.39 -16.57 1.76
N LYS A 269 -0.75 -16.07 1.26
CA LYS A 269 -1.86 -15.60 2.10
C LYS A 269 -2.46 -16.76 2.89
N GLU A 270 -2.68 -17.91 2.25
CA GLU A 270 -3.19 -19.12 2.89
C GLU A 270 -2.27 -19.63 4.00
N TYR A 271 -0.97 -19.74 3.72
CA TYR A 271 0.02 -20.14 4.73
C TYR A 271 0.10 -19.18 5.93
N CYS A 272 -0.08 -17.89 5.70
CA CYS A 272 -0.13 -16.88 6.75
C CYS A 272 -1.49 -16.81 7.48
N GLY A 273 -2.55 -17.44 6.96
CA GLY A 273 -3.92 -17.23 7.42
C GLY A 273 -4.37 -15.77 7.27
N TYR A 274 -3.93 -15.10 6.20
CA TYR A 274 -4.17 -13.68 5.97
C TYR A 274 -5.24 -13.48 4.89
N ASN A 275 -6.39 -12.94 5.30
CA ASN A 275 -7.56 -12.83 4.42
C ASN A 275 -7.67 -11.48 3.69
N ARG A 276 -6.73 -10.57 3.90
CA ARG A 276 -6.77 -9.23 3.28
C ARG A 276 -5.87 -9.18 2.05
N ASP A 277 -6.08 -8.17 1.22
CA ASP A 277 -5.14 -7.83 0.17
C ASP A 277 -3.86 -7.18 0.73
N GLY A 278 -2.79 -7.27 -0.06
CA GLY A 278 -1.47 -6.79 0.33
C GLY A 278 -0.56 -7.87 0.92
N PHE A 279 0.57 -7.41 1.46
CA PHE A 279 1.65 -8.26 1.93
C PHE A 279 1.32 -8.90 3.30
N PRO A 280 1.30 -10.24 3.42
CA PRO A 280 0.82 -10.90 4.63
C PRO A 280 1.85 -10.94 5.78
N GLY A 281 3.10 -10.54 5.54
CA GLY A 281 4.16 -10.63 6.54
C GLY A 281 3.92 -9.80 7.81
N SER A 282 4.33 -10.32 8.97
CA SER A 282 4.12 -9.71 10.29
C SER A 282 4.76 -8.33 10.46
N GLN A 283 4.00 -7.29 10.79
CA GLN A 283 4.49 -5.91 10.88
C GLN A 283 4.76 -5.52 12.35
N PRO A 284 6.02 -5.21 12.73
CA PRO A 284 6.36 -4.83 14.08
C PRO A 284 5.93 -3.40 14.43
N VAL A 285 5.54 -3.20 15.69
CA VAL A 285 5.22 -1.89 16.25
C VAL A 285 6.41 -1.27 16.95
N SER A 286 6.47 0.07 16.97
CA SER A 286 7.55 0.78 17.65
C SER A 286 7.45 0.62 19.17
N LEU A 287 8.59 0.40 19.81
CA LEU A 287 8.69 0.38 21.26
C LEU A 287 8.53 1.82 21.80
N GLU A 288 7.54 2.05 22.66
CA GLU A 288 7.23 3.35 23.24
C GLU A 288 6.88 3.22 24.73
N CYS A 289 7.09 4.33 25.45
CA CYS A 289 6.75 4.47 26.88
C CYS A 289 5.85 5.69 27.12
N SER A 290 4.97 6.00 26.16
CA SER A 290 4.02 7.11 26.32
C SER A 290 3.03 6.81 27.46
N PRO A 291 2.48 7.82 28.13
CA PRO A 291 1.48 7.62 29.19
C PRO A 291 0.26 6.82 28.73
N GLU A 292 -0.13 6.98 27.46
CA GLU A 292 -1.28 6.31 26.84
C GLU A 292 -0.94 4.88 26.37
N ASN A 293 0.33 4.60 26.04
CA ASN A 293 0.78 3.30 25.55
C ASN A 293 2.23 3.02 26.00
N ASN A 294 2.39 2.23 27.06
CA ASN A 294 3.70 1.76 27.52
C ASN A 294 3.86 0.27 27.19
N ASN A 295 4.25 -0.01 25.95
CA ASN A 295 4.45 -1.38 25.48
C ASN A 295 5.82 -1.97 25.87
N MET A 296 6.74 -1.16 26.42
CA MET A 296 8.03 -1.64 26.93
C MET A 296 7.87 -2.70 28.03
N GLU A 297 6.79 -2.61 28.81
CA GLU A 297 6.46 -3.57 29.88
C GLU A 297 6.24 -5.00 29.35
N LEU A 298 5.82 -5.16 28.08
CA LEU A 298 5.63 -6.48 27.45
C LEU A 298 6.93 -7.29 27.44
N LEU A 299 8.10 -6.65 27.43
CA LEU A 299 9.39 -7.35 27.44
C LEU A 299 9.56 -8.30 28.65
N LYS A 300 8.82 -8.06 29.74
CA LYS A 300 8.78 -8.94 30.92
C LYS A 300 8.14 -10.30 30.63
N GLU A 301 7.29 -10.41 29.61
CA GLU A 301 6.55 -11.64 29.25
C GLU A 301 7.41 -12.72 28.57
N GLY A 302 8.65 -12.40 28.20
CA GLY A 302 9.60 -13.34 27.61
C GLY A 302 9.84 -13.12 26.12
N TYR A 303 10.97 -12.49 25.84
CA TYR A 303 11.39 -12.09 24.50
C TYR A 303 12.81 -12.54 24.19
N MET A 304 13.07 -12.77 22.90
CA MET A 304 14.41 -12.78 22.33
C MET A 304 14.68 -11.46 21.63
N VAL A 305 15.95 -11.11 21.50
CA VAL A 305 16.40 -9.87 20.88
C VAL A 305 17.39 -10.15 19.75
N SER A 306 17.28 -9.40 18.66
CA SER A 306 18.26 -9.34 17.59
C SER A 306 18.50 -7.88 17.20
N TRP A 307 19.53 -7.62 16.39
CA TRP A 307 19.74 -6.31 15.80
C TRP A 307 18.77 -6.10 14.64
N LYS A 308 18.34 -4.86 14.44
CA LYS A 308 17.58 -4.47 13.25
C LYS A 308 18.59 -4.05 12.18
N ALA A 309 18.59 -4.75 11.05
CA ALA A 309 19.44 -4.38 9.92
C ALA A 309 18.71 -3.34 9.06
N ASP A 310 19.49 -2.57 8.31
CA ASP A 310 18.98 -1.75 7.22
C ASP A 310 18.94 -2.58 5.93
N GLY A 311 17.88 -3.38 5.79
CA GLY A 311 17.68 -4.31 4.67
C GLY A 311 16.26 -4.27 4.12
N MET A 312 16.07 -4.82 2.93
CA MET A 312 14.73 -4.97 2.34
C MET A 312 14.09 -6.27 2.82
N ARG A 313 12.80 -6.22 3.11
CA ARG A 313 12.07 -7.37 3.66
C ARG A 313 11.44 -8.18 2.52
N TYR A 314 11.58 -9.49 2.62
CA TYR A 314 10.92 -10.44 1.72
C TYR A 314 10.29 -11.60 2.49
N LEU A 315 9.09 -12.01 2.11
CA LEU A 315 8.68 -13.40 2.36
C LEU A 315 9.27 -14.27 1.26
N VAL A 316 9.75 -15.47 1.60
CA VAL A 316 10.28 -16.41 0.61
C VAL A 316 9.52 -17.73 0.69
N LEU A 317 8.86 -18.08 -0.41
CA LEU A 317 8.19 -19.36 -0.62
C LEU A 317 9.17 -20.32 -1.31
N ILE A 318 9.47 -21.41 -0.64
CA ILE A 318 10.19 -22.56 -1.19
C ILE A 318 9.13 -23.57 -1.59
N ASN A 319 8.78 -23.58 -2.88
CA ASN A 319 7.68 -24.38 -3.41
C ASN A 319 8.13 -25.76 -3.91
N GLY A 320 9.41 -25.90 -4.26
CA GLY A 320 9.99 -27.13 -4.78
C GLY A 320 11.40 -26.92 -5.33
N GLU A 321 11.87 -27.85 -6.15
CA GLU A 321 13.10 -27.67 -6.95
C GLU A 321 12.88 -26.56 -8.00
N ASP A 322 13.82 -25.62 -8.10
CA ASP A 322 13.77 -24.43 -8.97
C ASP A 322 12.57 -23.46 -8.79
N GLU A 323 11.66 -23.74 -7.87
CA GLU A 323 10.47 -22.95 -7.58
C GLU A 323 10.59 -22.18 -6.25
N ILE A 324 11.54 -21.25 -6.18
CA ILE A 324 11.76 -20.42 -5.00
C ILE A 324 11.36 -18.99 -5.35
N PHE A 325 10.41 -18.42 -4.62
CA PHE A 325 9.84 -17.11 -4.91
C PHE A 325 9.96 -16.18 -3.71
N ALA A 326 10.39 -14.93 -3.95
CA ALA A 326 10.43 -13.86 -2.98
C ALA A 326 9.33 -12.83 -3.24
N PHE A 327 8.71 -12.34 -2.17
CA PHE A 327 7.63 -11.36 -2.21
C PHE A 327 8.04 -10.13 -1.44
N ASP A 328 8.08 -8.97 -2.09
CA ASP A 328 8.35 -7.69 -1.43
C ASP A 328 7.09 -7.12 -0.76
N ARG A 329 7.21 -5.93 -0.16
CA ARG A 329 6.10 -5.24 0.51
C ARG A 329 5.01 -4.76 -0.45
N ASP A 330 5.35 -4.56 -1.72
CA ASP A 330 4.43 -4.15 -2.77
C ASP A 330 3.78 -5.37 -3.46
N ASN A 331 3.98 -6.57 -2.92
CA ASN A 331 3.53 -7.86 -3.45
C ASN A 331 4.10 -8.22 -4.82
N ASN A 332 5.20 -7.60 -5.26
CA ASN A 332 5.93 -8.08 -6.43
C ASN A 332 6.54 -9.45 -6.15
N VAL A 333 6.58 -10.30 -7.16
CA VAL A 333 7.06 -11.68 -7.05
C VAL A 333 8.32 -11.86 -7.87
N PHE A 334 9.36 -12.39 -7.25
CA PHE A 334 10.67 -12.61 -7.87
C PHE A 334 11.09 -14.07 -7.71
N GLN A 335 11.55 -14.71 -8.78
CA GLN A 335 12.11 -16.06 -8.72
C GLN A 335 13.59 -16.00 -8.32
N LEU A 336 13.95 -16.76 -7.29
CA LEU A 336 15.31 -16.86 -6.77
C LEU A 336 15.94 -18.19 -7.21
N PRO A 337 17.10 -18.18 -7.89
CA PRO A 337 17.84 -19.42 -8.18
C PRO A 337 18.62 -19.86 -6.93
N LEU A 338 17.91 -20.43 -5.96
CA LEU A 338 18.47 -20.93 -4.70
C LEU A 338 18.08 -22.39 -4.48
N THR A 339 19.01 -23.16 -3.91
CA THR A 339 18.76 -24.58 -3.60
C THR A 339 18.48 -24.81 -2.11
N PHE A 340 17.41 -25.55 -1.81
CA PHE A 340 17.02 -25.97 -0.45
C PHE A 340 16.87 -27.50 -0.38
N PRO A 341 17.95 -28.25 -0.11
CA PRO A 341 17.90 -29.70 0.02
C PRO A 341 17.11 -30.13 1.25
N HIS A 342 16.32 -31.19 1.13
CA HIS A 342 15.64 -31.80 2.26
C HIS A 342 16.67 -32.49 3.18
N ARG A 343 16.45 -32.41 4.50
CA ARG A 343 17.40 -32.95 5.50
C ARG A 343 17.57 -34.46 5.42
N LYS A 344 16.49 -35.19 5.15
CA LYS A 344 16.45 -36.67 5.27
C LYS A 344 16.31 -37.40 3.94
N GLU A 345 15.83 -36.73 2.91
CA GLU A 345 15.42 -37.35 1.66
C GLU A 345 16.18 -36.69 0.51
N ASN A 346 16.40 -37.44 -0.57
CA ASN A 346 17.10 -36.93 -1.75
C ASN A 346 16.13 -36.15 -2.65
N ARG A 347 15.57 -35.06 -2.13
CA ARG A 347 14.66 -34.13 -2.81
C ARG A 347 14.85 -32.71 -2.27
N HIS A 348 14.21 -31.74 -2.90
CA HIS A 348 14.12 -30.38 -2.36
C HIS A 348 13.02 -30.27 -1.30
N VAL A 349 13.19 -29.30 -0.40
CA VAL A 349 12.11 -28.84 0.49
C VAL A 349 11.02 -28.21 -0.38
N ALA A 350 9.77 -28.43 -0.02
CA ALA A 350 8.60 -27.86 -0.70
C ALA A 350 7.65 -27.20 0.32
N ASP A 351 6.63 -26.50 -0.18
CA ASP A 351 5.51 -25.97 0.61
C ASP A 351 5.95 -25.26 1.91
N THR A 352 7.02 -24.47 1.83
CA THR A 352 7.66 -23.84 2.99
C THR A 352 7.72 -22.33 2.81
N LEU A 353 7.26 -21.57 3.80
CA LEU A 353 7.22 -20.12 3.78
C LEU A 353 8.02 -19.54 4.94
N VAL A 354 9.02 -18.73 4.61
CA VAL A 354 9.92 -18.10 5.57
C VAL A 354 9.91 -16.58 5.46
N ASP A 355 10.16 -15.91 6.59
CA ASP A 355 10.23 -14.46 6.67
C ASP A 355 11.69 -14.02 6.73
N CYS A 356 12.08 -13.14 5.81
CA CYS A 356 13.47 -12.85 5.49
C CYS A 356 13.77 -11.35 5.41
N GLU A 357 15.03 -11.03 5.65
CA GLU A 357 15.61 -9.71 5.42
C GLU A 357 16.82 -9.85 4.48
N MET A 358 16.79 -9.12 3.37
CA MET A 358 17.87 -9.03 2.41
C MET A 358 18.79 -7.86 2.75
N ILE A 359 20.08 -8.15 2.90
CA ILE A 359 21.10 -7.16 3.21
C ILE A 359 22.27 -7.23 2.22
N LEU A 360 23.00 -6.12 2.10
CA LEU A 360 24.25 -6.04 1.34
C LEU A 360 25.41 -5.87 2.33
N ASP A 361 26.19 -6.93 2.53
CA ASP A 361 27.33 -6.92 3.44
C ASP A 361 28.61 -6.49 2.73
N LYS A 362 29.29 -5.47 3.25
CA LYS A 362 30.64 -5.10 2.83
C LYS A 362 31.66 -6.00 3.54
N VAL A 363 32.32 -6.87 2.80
CA VAL A 363 33.34 -7.79 3.29
C VAL A 363 34.72 -7.27 2.87
N LYS A 364 35.59 -7.05 3.84
CA LYS A 364 37.00 -6.70 3.60
C LYS A 364 37.83 -7.96 3.46
N HIS A 365 38.42 -8.15 2.28
CA HIS A 365 39.36 -9.23 2.04
C HIS A 365 40.74 -8.91 2.66
N PRO A 366 41.54 -9.92 3.02
CA PRO A 366 42.91 -9.73 3.49
C PRO A 366 43.80 -8.95 2.50
N SER A 367 43.43 -8.93 1.21
CA SER A 367 44.08 -8.15 0.15
C SER A 367 43.78 -6.65 0.20
N GLY A 368 42.87 -6.20 1.08
CA GLY A 368 42.41 -4.81 1.17
C GLY A 368 41.25 -4.44 0.25
N LEU A 369 40.79 -5.38 -0.60
CA LEU A 369 39.61 -5.20 -1.45
C LEU A 369 38.32 -5.32 -0.64
N GLU A 370 37.42 -4.35 -0.80
CA GLU A 370 36.04 -4.42 -0.29
C GLU A 370 35.12 -5.00 -1.35
N GLU A 371 34.43 -6.09 -1.00
CA GLU A 371 33.41 -6.73 -1.83
C GLU A 371 32.04 -6.56 -1.18
N THR A 372 31.01 -6.25 -1.97
CA THR A 372 29.63 -6.21 -1.49
C THR A 372 28.96 -7.56 -1.76
N VAL A 373 28.54 -8.25 -0.71
CA VAL A 373 28.00 -9.61 -0.77
C VAL A 373 26.52 -9.61 -0.36
N PRO A 374 25.58 -9.96 -1.25
CA PRO A 374 24.17 -10.09 -0.91
C PRO A 374 23.91 -11.25 0.05
N ARG A 375 23.13 -11.02 1.11
CA ARG A 375 22.72 -12.07 2.06
C ARG A 375 21.23 -12.04 2.36
N LEU A 376 20.59 -13.18 2.21
CA LEU A 376 19.22 -13.43 2.66
C LEU A 376 19.26 -13.97 4.10
N LEU A 377 18.78 -13.19 5.05
CA LEU A 377 18.69 -13.56 6.45
C LEU A 377 17.28 -14.05 6.80
N ILE A 378 17.12 -15.36 6.98
CA ILE A 378 15.87 -15.97 7.45
C ILE A 378 15.74 -15.74 8.95
N TYR A 379 14.69 -15.06 9.39
CA TYR A 379 14.50 -14.72 10.80
C TYR A 379 13.26 -15.33 11.45
N ASP A 380 12.26 -15.75 10.67
CA ASP A 380 11.11 -16.52 11.15
C ASP A 380 10.61 -17.50 10.07
N ILE A 381 9.78 -18.47 10.46
CA ILE A 381 9.17 -19.46 9.55
C ILE A 381 7.67 -19.59 9.85
N VAL A 382 6.86 -19.53 8.79
CA VAL A 382 5.40 -19.57 8.88
C VAL A 382 4.87 -20.98 8.64
N THR A 383 5.37 -21.63 7.59
CA THR A 383 4.97 -22.99 7.18
C THR A 383 6.21 -23.77 6.78
N PHE A 384 6.26 -25.06 7.11
CA PHE A 384 7.32 -25.98 6.69
C PHE A 384 6.68 -27.26 6.14
N GLU A 385 6.89 -27.56 4.86
CA GLU A 385 6.29 -28.70 4.14
C GLU A 385 4.78 -28.85 4.40
N GLY A 386 4.05 -27.74 4.28
CA GLY A 386 2.60 -27.67 4.53
C GLY A 386 2.20 -27.69 6.01
N GLN A 387 3.14 -27.93 6.94
CA GLN A 387 2.86 -27.89 8.38
C GLN A 387 2.86 -26.45 8.92
N PRO A 388 1.85 -26.03 9.70
CA PRO A 388 1.70 -24.66 10.18
C PRO A 388 2.63 -24.37 11.37
N VAL A 389 3.94 -24.45 11.17
CA VAL A 389 4.99 -24.24 12.19
C VAL A 389 4.90 -22.83 12.82
N GLY A 390 4.35 -21.86 12.12
CA GLY A 390 4.01 -20.53 12.62
C GLY A 390 3.15 -20.54 13.89
N LYS A 391 2.37 -21.59 14.13
CA LYS A 391 1.54 -21.74 15.34
C LYS A 391 2.34 -22.15 16.58
N CYS A 392 3.57 -22.64 16.42
CA CYS A 392 4.45 -23.00 17.53
C CYS A 392 5.10 -21.76 18.17
N ASP A 393 5.72 -21.94 19.34
CA ASP A 393 6.57 -20.90 19.95
C ASP A 393 7.79 -20.57 19.07
N PHE A 394 8.32 -19.35 19.23
CA PHE A 394 9.42 -18.87 18.41
C PHE A 394 10.69 -19.72 18.55
N THR A 395 10.95 -20.33 19.71
CA THR A 395 12.11 -21.23 19.88
C THR A 395 12.04 -22.46 18.98
N THR A 396 10.85 -23.05 18.83
CA THR A 396 10.59 -24.16 17.92
C THR A 396 10.75 -23.73 16.47
N ARG A 397 10.19 -22.56 16.09
CA ARG A 397 10.33 -21.99 14.74
C ARG A 397 11.80 -21.70 14.41
N PHE A 398 12.53 -21.13 15.35
CA PHE A 398 13.94 -20.78 15.25
C PHE A 398 14.85 -22.00 15.08
N GLU A 399 14.57 -23.10 15.79
CA GLU A 399 15.29 -24.37 15.62
C GLU A 399 14.89 -25.07 14.31
N CYS A 400 13.62 -24.98 13.89
CA CYS A 400 13.17 -25.51 12.61
C CYS A 400 13.95 -24.89 11.44
N ILE A 401 14.11 -23.56 11.39
CA ILE A 401 14.92 -22.88 10.36
C ILE A 401 16.36 -23.43 10.35
N ASN A 402 16.97 -23.53 11.54
CA ASN A 402 18.35 -23.99 11.66
C ASN A 402 18.51 -25.44 11.20
N THR A 403 17.67 -26.33 11.69
CA THR A 403 17.81 -27.77 11.47
C THR A 403 17.29 -28.22 10.11
N GLU A 404 16.18 -27.67 9.61
CA GLU A 404 15.56 -28.14 8.38
C GLU A 404 15.99 -27.35 7.13
N LEU A 405 16.44 -26.10 7.27
CA LEU A 405 16.83 -25.27 6.12
C LEU A 405 18.33 -24.98 6.07
N ILE A 406 18.92 -24.50 7.17
CA ILE A 406 20.31 -24.04 7.16
C ILE A 406 21.31 -25.20 7.19
N LYS A 407 21.18 -26.15 8.12
CA LYS A 407 22.10 -27.29 8.22
C LYS A 407 22.19 -28.10 6.92
N PRO A 408 21.06 -28.50 6.27
CA PRO A 408 21.13 -29.26 5.02
C PRO A 408 21.83 -28.52 3.89
N ARG A 409 21.63 -27.19 3.79
CA ARG A 409 22.36 -26.36 2.82
C ARG A 409 23.86 -26.31 3.10
N LEU A 410 24.27 -26.17 4.37
CA LEU A 410 25.68 -26.18 4.75
C LEU A 410 26.35 -27.54 4.46
N GLU A 411 25.63 -28.64 4.69
CA GLU A 411 26.11 -29.98 4.35
C GLU A 411 26.22 -30.18 2.83
N ALA A 412 25.25 -29.68 2.06
CA ALA A 412 25.30 -29.73 0.60
C ALA A 412 26.43 -28.86 0.01
N LEU A 413 26.71 -27.69 0.60
CA LEU A 413 27.87 -26.86 0.26
C LEU A 413 29.19 -27.60 0.53
N LYS A 414 29.33 -28.23 1.70
CA LYS A 414 30.53 -29.01 2.06
C LYS A 414 30.73 -30.22 1.15
N ALA A 415 29.63 -30.85 0.72
CA ALA A 415 29.65 -31.99 -0.19
C ALA A 415 29.82 -31.59 -1.67
N GLY A 416 29.86 -30.29 -2.00
CA GLY A 416 29.94 -29.79 -3.38
C GLY A 416 28.65 -29.99 -4.19
N ARG A 417 27.52 -30.33 -3.55
CA ARG A 417 26.20 -30.42 -4.18
C ARG A 417 25.59 -29.04 -4.45
N ILE A 418 25.96 -28.05 -3.65
CA ILE A 418 25.70 -26.63 -3.91
C ILE A 418 27.06 -25.95 -4.10
N ARG A 419 27.18 -25.10 -5.12
CA ARG A 419 28.33 -24.23 -5.34
C ARG A 419 27.95 -22.79 -5.00
N ARG A 420 28.84 -22.07 -4.31
CA ARG A 420 28.53 -20.72 -3.80
C ARG A 420 28.41 -19.70 -4.92
N GLU A 421 29.23 -19.89 -5.94
CA GLU A 421 29.34 -19.10 -7.17
C GLU A 421 28.10 -19.20 -8.08
N ASP A 422 27.31 -20.27 -7.93
CA ASP A 422 26.09 -20.49 -8.72
C ASP A 422 24.87 -19.82 -8.07
N GLU A 423 24.96 -19.35 -6.82
CA GLU A 423 23.87 -18.69 -6.11
C GLU A 423 24.08 -17.17 -6.00
N PRO A 424 23.08 -16.34 -6.34
CA PRO A 424 23.20 -14.88 -6.38
C PRO A 424 23.40 -14.23 -5.01
N MET A 425 23.08 -14.95 -3.93
CA MET A 425 23.07 -14.44 -2.56
C MET A 425 23.33 -15.56 -1.56
N SER A 426 23.90 -15.24 -0.39
CA SER A 426 24.10 -16.25 0.66
C SER A 426 22.87 -16.32 1.55
N VAL A 427 22.34 -17.53 1.80
CA VAL A 427 21.25 -17.70 2.77
C VAL A 427 21.82 -18.04 4.14
N ARG A 428 21.39 -17.31 5.16
CA ARG A 428 21.76 -17.52 6.57
C ARG A 428 20.52 -17.37 7.44
N ARG A 429 20.56 -17.95 8.64
CA ARG A 429 19.58 -17.60 9.67
C ARG A 429 20.06 -16.33 10.39
N LYS A 430 19.14 -15.43 10.70
CA LYS A 430 19.38 -14.29 11.59
C LYS A 430 19.43 -14.77 13.03
N ASP A 431 20.49 -14.44 13.75
CA ASP A 431 20.63 -14.87 15.13
C ASP A 431 19.79 -14.02 16.09
N PHE A 432 19.13 -14.70 17.02
CA PHE A 432 18.40 -14.13 18.14
C PHE A 432 19.05 -14.57 19.45
N PHE A 433 19.03 -13.69 20.42
CA PHE A 433 19.66 -13.91 21.72
C PHE A 433 18.70 -13.62 22.86
N GLU A 434 19.06 -14.06 24.06
CA GLU A 434 18.37 -13.68 25.29
C GLU A 434 18.35 -12.16 25.49
N ILE A 435 17.23 -11.62 25.98
CA ILE A 435 17.08 -10.17 26.15
C ILE A 435 18.18 -9.53 27.01
N SER A 436 18.73 -10.28 27.96
CA SER A 436 19.81 -9.85 28.85
C SER A 436 21.11 -9.47 28.14
N VAL A 437 21.31 -9.93 26.90
CA VAL A 437 22.51 -9.61 26.11
C VAL A 437 22.30 -8.48 25.11
N ALA A 438 21.15 -7.80 25.13
CA ALA A 438 20.85 -6.67 24.24
C ALA A 438 21.98 -5.62 24.19
N TYR A 439 22.65 -5.38 25.32
CA TYR A 439 23.75 -4.42 25.41
C TYR A 439 24.95 -4.78 24.52
N LYS A 440 25.18 -6.09 24.28
CA LYS A 440 26.26 -6.55 23.40
C LYS A 440 25.96 -6.29 21.92
N LEU A 441 24.69 -6.26 21.53
CA LEU A 441 24.28 -6.08 20.14
C LEU A 441 24.47 -4.64 19.65
N LEU A 442 24.59 -3.68 20.57
CA LEU A 442 24.86 -2.27 20.27
C LEU A 442 26.32 -1.88 20.55
N ASP A 443 27.13 -2.80 21.06
CA ASP A 443 28.54 -2.54 21.34
C ASP A 443 29.36 -2.47 20.05
N LYS A 444 30.38 -1.58 20.02
CA LYS A 444 31.24 -1.36 18.86
C LYS A 444 31.90 -2.64 18.37
N LYS A 445 32.25 -3.54 19.28
CA LYS A 445 32.86 -4.83 18.92
C LYS A 445 31.93 -5.68 18.07
N PHE A 446 30.64 -5.69 18.39
CA PHE A 446 29.63 -6.43 17.64
C PHE A 446 29.33 -5.73 16.31
N THR A 447 29.05 -4.43 16.35
CA THR A 447 28.69 -3.67 15.15
C THR A 447 29.83 -3.60 14.14
N SER A 448 31.10 -3.53 14.59
CA SER A 448 32.27 -3.60 13.70
C SER A 448 32.46 -4.96 13.03
N GLY A 449 31.86 -6.02 13.60
CA GLY A 449 31.88 -7.35 13.02
C GLY A 449 30.80 -7.57 11.96
N LEU A 450 29.84 -6.65 11.84
CA LEU A 450 28.80 -6.68 10.82
C LEU A 450 29.29 -5.94 9.57
N GLY A 451 29.03 -6.51 8.39
CA GLY A 451 29.32 -5.87 7.11
C GLY A 451 28.25 -4.86 6.66
N HIS A 452 27.20 -4.68 7.46
CA HIS A 452 26.04 -3.84 7.16
C HIS A 452 25.72 -2.91 8.34
N GLU A 453 24.97 -1.85 8.04
CA GLU A 453 24.52 -0.90 9.05
C GLU A 453 23.36 -1.49 9.88
N ILE A 454 23.35 -1.13 11.16
CA ILE A 454 22.26 -1.46 12.08
C ILE A 454 21.52 -0.19 12.48
N ASP A 455 20.19 -0.22 12.45
CA ASP A 455 19.35 0.93 12.75
C ASP A 455 18.54 0.77 14.04
N GLY A 456 18.77 -0.30 14.80
CA GLY A 456 18.14 -0.52 16.09
C GLY A 456 18.14 -1.96 16.58
N LEU A 457 17.14 -2.31 17.39
CA LEU A 457 16.89 -3.64 17.94
C LEU A 457 15.49 -4.12 17.56
N ILE A 458 15.34 -5.43 17.41
CA ILE A 458 14.05 -6.09 17.23
C ILE A 458 13.84 -7.10 18.37
N PHE A 459 12.67 -7.06 18.99
CA PHE A 459 12.27 -7.93 20.08
C PHE A 459 11.16 -8.85 19.61
N GLN A 460 11.45 -10.15 19.63
CA GLN A 460 10.54 -11.20 19.20
C GLN A 460 9.97 -11.94 20.42
N PRO A 461 8.64 -12.01 20.58
CA PRO A 461 8.02 -12.73 21.69
C PRO A 461 8.25 -14.25 21.54
N ILE A 462 8.62 -14.92 22.64
CA ILE A 462 8.91 -16.36 22.58
C ILE A 462 7.62 -17.18 22.46
N LYS A 463 6.64 -16.92 23.34
CA LYS A 463 5.45 -17.77 23.49
C LYS A 463 4.34 -17.50 22.47
N LYS A 464 4.44 -16.44 21.68
CA LYS A 464 3.38 -16.04 20.75
C LYS A 464 3.57 -16.72 19.38
N PRO A 465 2.47 -17.14 18.73
CA PRO A 465 2.53 -17.62 17.35
C PRO A 465 2.92 -16.49 16.40
N TYR A 466 3.30 -16.86 15.18
CA TYR A 466 3.44 -15.91 14.07
C TYR A 466 2.07 -15.28 13.76
N THR A 467 2.04 -13.96 13.63
CA THR A 467 0.82 -13.20 13.33
C THR A 467 1.02 -12.42 12.04
N ALA A 468 0.20 -12.70 11.03
CA ALA A 468 0.19 -11.97 9.77
C ALA A 468 -0.30 -10.52 9.96
N GLY A 469 0.22 -9.59 9.15
CA GLY A 469 -0.10 -8.16 9.27
C GLY A 469 0.40 -7.55 10.59
N ARG A 470 -0.26 -6.50 11.10
CA ARG A 470 0.18 -5.79 12.32
C ARG A 470 0.24 -6.72 13.54
N CYS A 471 1.39 -6.76 14.21
CA CYS A 471 1.60 -7.50 15.44
C CYS A 471 2.06 -6.57 16.57
N ASP A 472 1.17 -6.30 17.53
CA ASP A 472 1.49 -5.42 18.66
C ASP A 472 2.49 -6.04 19.66
N PHE A 473 2.81 -7.33 19.50
CA PHE A 473 3.79 -8.03 20.34
C PHE A 473 5.20 -8.03 19.77
N ILE A 474 5.41 -7.80 18.47
CA ILE A 474 6.78 -7.68 17.93
C ILE A 474 7.19 -6.22 18.01
N LEU A 475 8.22 -5.95 18.81
CA LEU A 475 8.62 -4.58 19.12
C LEU A 475 9.91 -4.23 18.40
N LYS A 476 9.92 -3.11 17.68
CA LYS A 476 11.15 -2.52 17.12
C LYS A 476 11.54 -1.31 17.93
N TRP A 477 12.80 -1.25 18.36
CA TRP A 477 13.39 -0.07 18.96
C TRP A 477 14.40 0.53 18.00
N LYS A 478 14.36 1.85 17.83
CA LYS A 478 15.37 2.62 17.11
C LYS A 478 15.92 3.69 18.05
N PRO A 479 17.22 4.04 17.94
CA PRO A 479 17.75 5.21 18.63
C PRO A 479 16.88 6.44 18.34
N PRO A 480 16.60 7.32 19.32
CA PRO A 480 15.81 8.52 19.08
C PRO A 480 16.36 9.40 17.95
N SER A 481 17.69 9.38 17.74
CA SER A 481 18.38 10.07 16.63
C SER A 481 18.04 9.53 15.24
N HIS A 482 17.53 8.30 15.13
CA HIS A 482 17.18 7.63 13.87
C HIS A 482 15.67 7.56 13.64
N ASN A 483 14.87 8.14 14.55
CA ASN A 483 13.44 8.27 14.32
C ASN A 483 13.18 9.38 13.31
N SER A 484 12.36 9.07 12.33
CA SER A 484 11.98 9.97 11.25
C SER A 484 10.55 9.68 10.79
N ILE A 485 9.88 10.69 10.27
CA ILE A 485 8.54 10.59 9.68
C ILE A 485 8.62 11.14 8.27
N ASP A 486 8.04 10.40 7.33
CA ASP A 486 7.90 10.87 5.95
C ASP A 486 6.64 11.72 5.82
N PHE A 487 6.82 12.98 5.46
CA PHE A 487 5.74 13.96 5.27
C PHE A 487 5.65 14.37 3.81
N LYS A 488 4.45 14.76 3.38
CA LYS A 488 4.29 15.58 2.19
C LYS A 488 4.50 17.03 2.61
N LEU A 489 5.50 17.68 2.02
CA LEU A 489 5.80 19.09 2.28
C LEU A 489 4.93 19.98 1.40
N GLN A 490 4.34 21.03 1.96
CA GLN A 490 3.80 22.15 1.19
C GLN A 490 4.28 23.48 1.76
N ILE A 491 4.99 24.27 0.96
CA ILE A 491 5.51 25.56 1.37
C ILE A 491 4.50 26.64 1.03
N ARG A 492 4.12 27.45 2.01
CA ARG A 492 3.22 28.60 1.78
C ARG A 492 3.82 29.86 2.40
N LYS A 493 3.59 30.99 1.73
CA LYS A 493 3.91 32.31 2.26
C LYS A 493 2.77 32.75 3.19
N VAL A 494 3.09 32.96 4.45
CA VAL A 494 2.14 33.41 5.48
C VAL A 494 2.45 34.86 5.83
N ILE A 495 1.42 35.69 5.83
CA ILE A 495 1.47 37.09 6.24
C ILE A 495 0.52 37.23 7.41
N LYS A 496 1.06 37.56 8.59
CA LYS A 496 0.27 37.88 9.77
C LYS A 496 0.20 39.38 9.93
N GLU A 497 -0.93 39.88 10.42
CA GLU A 497 -1.16 41.31 10.60
C GLU A 497 -0.12 41.89 11.57
N GLY A 498 0.65 42.88 11.10
CA GLY A 498 1.75 43.48 11.86
C GLY A 498 3.11 42.75 11.79
N GLU A 499 3.23 41.62 11.08
CA GLU A 499 4.49 40.87 10.93
C GLU A 499 5.03 40.86 9.49
N LEU A 500 6.35 40.68 9.36
CA LEU A 500 6.97 40.47 8.05
C LEU A 500 6.52 39.13 7.43
N PRO A 501 6.30 39.06 6.09
CA PRO A 501 5.97 37.81 5.41
C PRO A 501 7.01 36.71 5.65
N GLN A 502 6.57 35.53 6.07
CA GLN A 502 7.43 34.36 6.29
C GLN A 502 7.00 33.18 5.41
N HIS A 503 7.96 32.39 4.96
CA HIS A 503 7.68 31.11 4.29
C HIS A 503 7.68 30.00 5.33
N ILE A 504 6.60 29.23 5.38
CA ILE A 504 6.40 28.12 6.32
C ILE A 504 6.20 26.85 5.50
N GLY A 505 6.90 25.78 5.87
CA GLY A 505 6.70 24.44 5.33
C GLY A 505 5.69 23.70 6.18
N PHE A 506 4.53 23.40 5.61
CA PHE A 506 3.46 22.63 6.24
C PHE A 506 3.65 21.14 5.95
N LEU A 507 3.59 20.31 6.99
CA LEU A 507 3.87 18.88 6.93
C LEU A 507 2.57 18.06 7.02
N TYR A 508 2.30 17.27 5.99
CA TYR A 508 1.08 16.47 5.86
C TYR A 508 1.38 14.97 5.92
N VAL A 509 0.42 14.23 6.48
CA VAL A 509 0.39 12.76 6.54
C VAL A 509 -0.90 12.24 5.92
N GLN A 510 -0.97 10.94 5.61
CA GLN A 510 -2.19 10.37 5.08
C GLN A 510 -3.33 10.41 6.10
N HIS A 511 -4.57 10.44 5.60
CA HIS A 511 -5.82 10.51 6.37
C HIS A 511 -6.04 11.82 7.16
N ARG A 512 -5.27 12.88 6.86
CA ARG A 512 -5.47 14.22 7.39
C ARG A 512 -5.37 15.26 6.27
N ASN A 513 -6.37 16.12 6.18
CA ASN A 513 -6.37 17.24 5.23
C ASN A 513 -5.68 18.49 5.79
N GLU A 514 -5.45 18.52 7.11
CA GLU A 514 -4.76 19.59 7.81
C GLU A 514 -3.30 19.20 8.07
N PRO A 515 -2.39 20.18 8.05
CA PRO A 515 -0.99 19.92 8.38
C PRO A 515 -0.89 19.51 9.86
N ILE A 516 -0.14 18.45 10.12
CA ILE A 516 0.05 17.96 11.49
C ILE A 516 1.27 18.59 12.18
N ALA A 517 2.11 19.28 11.40
CA ALA A 517 3.27 19.99 11.89
C ALA A 517 3.71 21.09 10.91
N GLU A 518 4.57 21.97 11.40
CA GLU A 518 5.19 23.04 10.63
C GLU A 518 6.71 23.00 10.79
N MET A 519 7.41 23.46 9.75
CA MET A 519 8.84 23.68 9.78
C MET A 519 9.24 24.96 9.05
N LYS A 520 10.40 25.51 9.39
CA LYS A 520 10.92 26.72 8.74
C LYS A 520 11.29 26.40 7.29
N ALA A 521 10.70 27.12 6.33
CA ALA A 521 11.06 26.96 4.92
C ALA A 521 12.35 27.74 4.62
N THR A 522 13.48 27.03 4.64
CA THR A 522 14.77 27.57 4.21
C THR A 522 14.89 27.55 2.68
N ARG A 523 15.80 28.33 2.10
CA ARG A 523 16.08 28.29 0.64
C ARG A 523 16.42 26.88 0.15
N SER A 524 17.10 26.08 0.96
CA SER A 524 17.43 24.69 0.67
C SER A 524 16.22 23.76 0.62
N LEU A 525 15.09 24.15 1.23
CA LEU A 525 13.89 23.32 1.28
C LEU A 525 12.93 23.58 0.11
N LEU A 526 13.03 24.75 -0.54
CA LEU A 526 12.17 25.15 -1.67
C LEU A 526 12.07 24.13 -2.82
N PRO A 527 13.16 23.45 -3.24
CA PRO A 527 13.10 22.45 -4.32
C PRO A 527 12.24 21.22 -3.99
N TYR A 528 11.91 21.01 -2.72
CA TYR A 528 11.15 19.86 -2.25
C TYR A 528 9.67 20.18 -2.01
N ASP A 529 9.20 21.36 -2.43
CA ASP A 529 7.78 21.70 -2.33
C ASP A 529 6.89 20.70 -3.08
N ASN A 530 5.79 20.30 -2.46
CA ASN A 530 4.88 19.23 -2.87
C ASN A 530 5.48 17.81 -2.96
N LYS A 531 6.75 17.64 -2.57
CA LYS A 531 7.42 16.34 -2.53
C LYS A 531 7.29 15.66 -1.18
N ILE A 532 7.66 14.38 -1.15
CA ILE A 532 7.74 13.57 0.08
C ILE A 532 9.13 13.68 0.64
N ILE A 533 9.21 14.12 1.89
CA ILE A 533 10.46 14.36 2.59
C ILE A 533 10.49 13.57 3.88
N GLU A 534 11.65 13.03 4.21
CA GLU A 534 11.90 12.41 5.49
C GLU A 534 12.38 13.48 6.47
N CYS A 535 11.70 13.61 7.60
CA CYS A 535 12.02 14.59 8.63
C CYS A 535 12.27 13.92 9.98
N THR A 536 13.17 14.49 10.77
CA THR A 536 13.39 14.14 12.17
C THR A 536 13.06 15.33 13.08
N PHE A 537 12.71 15.07 14.34
CA PHE A 537 12.41 16.11 15.30
C PHE A 537 13.58 16.30 16.27
N ALA A 538 14.21 17.49 16.24
CA ALA A 538 15.36 17.79 17.09
C ALA A 538 15.33 19.25 17.56
N ASN A 539 15.63 19.48 18.84
CA ASN A 539 15.63 20.80 19.48
C ASN A 539 14.30 21.56 19.33
N GLY A 540 13.17 20.83 19.44
CA GLY A 540 11.83 21.42 19.33
C GLY A 540 11.40 21.79 17.91
N GLN A 541 12.16 21.40 16.88
CA GLN A 541 11.87 21.73 15.48
C GLN A 541 12.03 20.52 14.58
N TRP A 542 11.19 20.44 13.55
CA TRP A 542 11.35 19.49 12.45
C TRP A 542 12.53 19.88 11.55
N LYS A 543 13.37 18.89 11.24
CA LYS A 543 14.52 19.03 10.36
C LYS A 543 14.39 18.08 9.18
N PHE A 544 14.60 18.61 7.98
CA PHE A 544 14.69 17.83 6.74
C PHE A 544 15.93 16.92 6.78
N MET A 545 15.75 15.66 6.42
CA MET A 545 16.84 14.69 6.25
C MET A 545 17.14 14.47 4.77
N ARG A 546 16.14 14.00 4.01
CA ARG A 546 16.27 13.68 2.58
C ARG A 546 14.92 13.69 1.87
N GLU A 547 14.94 13.73 0.55
CA GLU A 547 13.78 13.42 -0.30
C GLU A 547 13.54 11.90 -0.32
N ARG A 548 12.27 11.49 -0.31
CA ARG A 548 11.84 10.09 -0.45
C ARG A 548 11.29 9.85 -1.85
N THR A 549 12.19 9.77 -2.83
CA THR A 549 11.83 9.43 -4.22
C THR A 549 11.31 8.00 -4.36
N ASP A 550 11.68 7.13 -3.41
CA ASP A 550 11.19 5.76 -3.28
C ASP A 550 9.75 5.66 -2.75
N LYS A 551 9.15 6.78 -2.33
CA LYS A 551 7.81 6.82 -1.76
C LYS A 551 6.86 7.65 -2.60
N SER A 552 5.70 7.06 -2.88
CA SER A 552 4.58 7.73 -3.55
C SER A 552 3.63 8.43 -2.57
N LEU A 553 3.65 8.08 -1.28
CA LEU A 553 2.80 8.67 -0.22
C LEU A 553 3.57 8.92 1.09
N PRO A 554 3.19 9.96 1.87
CA PRO A 554 3.75 10.19 3.21
C PRO A 554 3.31 9.07 4.16
N ASN A 555 3.80 9.04 5.40
CA ASN A 555 3.33 8.04 6.36
C ASN A 555 1.84 8.23 6.69
N SER A 556 1.17 7.14 7.09
CA SER A 556 -0.19 7.22 7.65
C SER A 556 -0.20 8.02 8.95
N PHE A 557 -1.33 8.65 9.29
CA PHE A 557 -1.47 9.33 10.59
C PHE A 557 -1.12 8.42 11.76
N ASN A 558 -1.54 7.16 11.74
CA ASN A 558 -1.25 6.21 12.82
C ASN A 558 0.25 5.89 12.92
N THR A 559 0.92 5.68 11.78
CA THR A 559 2.37 5.46 11.74
C THR A 559 3.13 6.70 12.22
N ALA A 560 2.74 7.88 11.74
CA ALA A 560 3.33 9.15 12.15
C ALA A 560 3.11 9.41 13.64
N ASN A 561 1.91 9.15 14.18
CA ASN A 561 1.62 9.31 15.59
C ASN A 561 2.41 8.32 16.46
N ALA A 562 2.55 7.07 16.04
CA ALA A 562 3.38 6.08 16.74
C ALA A 562 4.85 6.51 16.78
N VAL A 563 5.41 6.98 15.66
CA VAL A 563 6.78 7.50 15.63
C VAL A 563 6.90 8.79 16.44
N TRP A 564 5.92 9.69 16.36
CA TRP A 564 5.87 10.92 17.14
C TRP A 564 5.89 10.65 18.64
N ASN A 565 5.13 9.65 19.12
CA ASN A 565 5.17 9.23 20.51
C ASN A 565 6.57 8.77 20.93
N THR A 566 7.28 8.02 20.07
CA THR A 566 8.68 7.63 20.35
C THR A 566 9.67 8.80 20.32
N MET A 567 9.35 9.90 19.63
CA MET A 567 10.16 11.12 19.65
C MET A 567 9.87 11.98 20.89
N LYS A 568 8.60 12.03 21.31
CA LYS A 568 8.12 12.81 22.46
C LYS A 568 8.45 12.15 23.80
N TYR A 569 8.35 10.83 23.86
CA TYR A 569 8.66 9.99 25.01
C TYR A 569 9.75 8.97 24.61
N PRO A 570 10.98 9.44 24.38
CA PRO A 570 12.04 8.59 23.86
C PRO A 570 12.46 7.54 24.88
N VAL A 571 12.45 6.28 24.44
CA VAL A 571 13.12 5.21 25.17
C VAL A 571 14.62 5.30 24.86
N HIS A 572 15.37 5.93 25.76
CA HIS A 572 16.81 6.04 25.64
C HIS A 572 17.50 4.68 25.72
N GLN A 573 18.59 4.53 24.96
CA GLN A 573 19.37 3.30 24.88
C GLN A 573 19.75 2.76 26.26
N ASP A 574 20.34 3.59 27.12
CA ASP A 574 20.80 3.16 28.45
C ASP A 574 19.65 2.65 29.33
N ALA A 575 18.50 3.31 29.28
CA ALA A 575 17.31 2.91 30.02
C ALA A 575 16.77 1.55 29.52
N LEU A 576 16.68 1.37 28.20
CA LEU A 576 16.25 0.11 27.60
C LEU A 576 17.21 -1.03 27.95
N LEU A 577 18.51 -0.82 27.80
CA LEU A 577 19.52 -1.83 28.08
C LEU A 577 19.54 -2.24 29.55
N LYS A 578 19.41 -1.26 30.46
CA LYS A 578 19.26 -1.52 31.90
C LYS A 578 18.01 -2.36 32.19
N PHE A 579 16.87 -2.00 31.61
CA PHE A 579 15.62 -2.73 31.78
C PHE A 579 15.72 -4.18 31.26
N CYS A 580 16.31 -4.37 30.08
CA CYS A 580 16.58 -5.69 29.50
C CYS A 580 17.48 -6.54 30.41
N TYR A 581 18.51 -5.94 30.99
CA TYR A 581 19.42 -6.61 31.91
C TYR A 581 18.70 -7.05 33.20
N GLU A 582 17.89 -6.16 33.80
CA GLU A 582 17.11 -6.44 35.02
C GLU A 582 16.13 -7.60 34.83
N ILE A 583 15.41 -7.63 33.70
CA ILE A 583 14.54 -8.77 33.34
C ILE A 583 15.34 -10.08 33.32
N GLY A 584 16.53 -10.06 32.72
CA GLY A 584 17.42 -11.22 32.68
C GLY A 584 17.84 -11.72 34.06
N GLN A 585 18.14 -10.82 34.99
CA GLN A 585 18.53 -11.18 36.36
C GLN A 585 17.38 -11.79 37.16
N ILE A 586 16.16 -11.26 36.99
CA ILE A 586 14.96 -11.79 37.64
C ILE A 586 14.72 -13.24 37.18
N LYS A 587 14.77 -13.50 35.87
CA LYS A 587 14.62 -14.85 35.32
C LYS A 587 15.65 -15.85 35.88
N LYS A 588 16.92 -15.45 35.99
CA LYS A 588 17.97 -16.30 36.57
C LYS A 588 17.67 -16.66 38.03
N ARG A 589 17.30 -15.68 38.85
CA ARG A 589 16.94 -15.91 40.26
C ARG A 589 15.75 -16.87 40.42
N HIS A 590 14.73 -16.77 39.57
CA HIS A 590 13.60 -17.69 39.58
C HIS A 590 14.03 -19.12 39.21
N ALA A 591 14.86 -19.28 38.19
CA ALA A 591 15.40 -20.60 37.80
C ALA A 591 16.26 -21.23 38.91
N ASP A 592 17.09 -20.43 39.59
CA ASP A 592 17.92 -20.90 40.72
C ASP A 592 17.07 -21.30 41.94
N HIS A 593 15.94 -20.62 42.18
CA HIS A 593 15.00 -20.99 43.25
C HIS A 593 14.23 -22.27 42.95
N GLU A 594 13.84 -22.51 41.69
CA GLU A 594 13.17 -23.74 41.26
C GLU A 594 14.12 -24.95 41.28
N GLN A 595 15.40 -24.77 40.93
CA GLN A 595 16.40 -25.83 40.99
C GLN A 595 16.84 -26.19 42.41
N ASN A 596 16.83 -25.22 43.34
CA ASN A 596 17.21 -25.45 44.75
C ASN A 596 16.02 -25.80 45.67
N GLY A 597 14.80 -25.90 45.13
CA GLY A 597 13.56 -26.19 45.86
C GLY A 597 13.12 -27.66 45.79
N HIS A 598 13.91 -28.59 46.32
CA HIS A 598 13.43 -29.94 46.70
C HIS A 598 13.58 -30.14 48.22
N PRO A 599 12.60 -30.78 48.89
CA PRO A 599 12.37 -30.58 50.32
C PRO A 599 13.39 -31.29 51.19
N ASP A 600 13.86 -30.58 52.23
CA ASP A 600 14.53 -31.17 53.40
C ASP A 600 13.60 -32.20 54.08
N GLY A 601 13.71 -33.44 53.62
CA GLY A 601 13.12 -34.61 54.25
C GLY A 601 13.84 -34.92 55.56
N LYS A 602 13.28 -34.40 56.66
CA LYS A 602 13.47 -34.78 58.06
C LYS A 602 14.31 -36.05 58.28
N ARG A 603 15.56 -35.84 58.73
CA ARG A 603 16.33 -36.88 59.43
C ARG A 603 15.75 -37.05 60.84
N ALA A 604 14.87 -38.03 61.03
CA ALA A 604 14.43 -38.45 62.35
C ALA A 604 15.62 -39.04 63.12
N ARG A 605 15.95 -38.45 64.27
CA ARG A 605 16.85 -39.03 65.27
C ARG A 605 16.15 -40.24 65.92
N ARG A 606 16.85 -41.38 65.95
CA ARG A 606 16.65 -42.42 66.96
C ARG A 606 17.33 -41.99 68.26
#